data_AF-A0A5N4CI01-F1
#
_entry.id   AF-A0A5N4CI01-F1
#
_cell.length_a   1.000
_cell.length_b   1.000
_cell.length_c   1.000
_cell.angle_alpha   90.00
_cell.angle_beta   90.00
_cell.angle_gamma   90.00
#
_symmetry.space_group_name_H-M   'P 1'
#
loop_
_entity.id
_entity.type
_entity.pdbx_description
1 polymer ?
#
loop_
_entity_poly.entity_id
_entity_poly.type
_entity_poly.pdbx_seq_one_letter_code
_entity_poly.pdbx_strand_id
1 'polypeptide(L)'
;MVNRLQPFPHGTLRSSLEARMIEDTHSITGKEGSQAEALDAKLLYQDVCLAAQHLDLFLRAGNAHKEVFKPHVLTLRDIVQQVCIKLMFLHPVDCGRKAEELLWRQMYSAVALLLLKANGKHTDTFQQWEGRLRAHLKGGLRFYEHLFLFLQEHCELSLPGYIDWPYSVIHLISCKKTGPASEEEVAWAQMACHRCLLYLGDLFRCQNEFLAPATKD
;
A
#
# COMPACT_ATOMS: atom_id res chain seq x y z
N MET A 1 -25.23 -6.58 -27.64
CA MET A 1 -23.87 -6.06 -27.92
C MET A 1 -22.98 -6.35 -26.73
N VAL A 2 -22.11 -7.35 -26.84
CA VAL A 2 -21.17 -7.74 -25.79
C VAL A 2 -19.90 -6.92 -25.99
N ASN A 3 -19.66 -5.95 -25.10
CA ASN A 3 -18.40 -5.20 -25.08
C ASN A 3 -17.26 -6.17 -24.74
N ARG A 4 -16.50 -6.61 -25.76
CA ARG A 4 -15.19 -7.21 -25.56
C ARG A 4 -14.27 -6.09 -25.07
N LEU A 5 -13.94 -6.11 -23.78
CA LEU A 5 -12.76 -5.44 -23.26
C LEU A 5 -11.57 -5.93 -24.09
N GLN A 6 -10.97 -5.04 -24.88
CA GLN A 6 -9.70 -5.35 -25.54
C GLN A 6 -8.64 -5.58 -24.46
N PRO A 7 -7.76 -6.59 -24.61
CA PRO A 7 -6.65 -6.78 -23.70
C PRO A 7 -5.67 -5.60 -23.88
N PHE A 8 -5.58 -4.73 -22.88
CA PHE A 8 -4.50 -3.74 -22.79
C PHE A 8 -3.17 -4.48 -22.58
N PRO A 9 -2.03 -3.93 -23.03
CA PRO A 9 -0.74 -4.61 -22.98
C PRO A 9 -0.27 -4.71 -21.52
N HIS A 10 -0.70 -5.77 -20.84
CA HIS A 10 -0.37 -6.10 -19.46
C HIS A 10 1.14 -6.23 -19.19
N GLY A 11 1.96 -6.33 -20.25
CA GLY A 11 3.42 -6.41 -20.16
C GLY A 11 4.12 -5.05 -19.98
N THR A 12 3.68 -4.00 -20.67
CA THR A 12 4.49 -2.78 -20.87
C THR A 12 4.57 -1.88 -19.63
N LEU A 13 3.46 -1.66 -18.94
CA LEU A 13 3.43 -0.86 -17.70
C LEU A 13 4.15 -1.56 -16.55
N ARG A 14 3.95 -2.88 -16.45
CA ARG A 14 4.63 -3.71 -15.46
C ARG A 14 6.14 -3.73 -15.69
N SER A 15 6.58 -3.99 -16.92
CA SER A 15 8.00 -3.99 -17.26
C SER A 15 8.64 -2.62 -17.08
N SER A 16 7.90 -1.54 -17.35
CA SER A 16 8.38 -0.17 -17.14
C SER A 16 8.54 0.18 -15.66
N LEU A 17 7.59 -0.23 -14.81
CA LEU A 17 7.69 -0.03 -13.35
C LEU A 17 8.77 -0.92 -12.73
N GLU A 18 8.86 -2.19 -13.13
CA GLU A 18 9.91 -3.11 -12.68
C GLU A 18 11.32 -2.63 -13.12
N ALA A 19 11.47 -2.12 -14.35
CA ALA A 19 12.74 -1.56 -14.84
C ALA A 19 13.17 -0.32 -14.03
N ARG A 20 12.24 0.61 -13.77
CA ARG A 20 12.51 1.80 -12.94
C ARG A 20 12.78 1.48 -11.46
N MET A 21 12.29 0.35 -10.96
CA MET A 21 12.64 -0.10 -9.61
C MET A 21 14.09 -0.61 -9.50
N ILE A 22 14.68 -1.08 -10.61
CA ILE A 22 16.04 -1.64 -10.66
C ILE A 22 17.10 -0.54 -10.93
N GLU A 23 16.79 0.45 -11.77
CA GLU A 23 17.74 1.50 -12.18
C GLU A 23 18.20 2.44 -11.05
N ASP A 24 17.38 2.66 -10.02
CA ASP A 24 17.68 3.64 -8.95
C ASP A 24 18.67 3.15 -7.87
N THR A 25 19.32 2.00 -8.08
CA THR A 25 20.41 1.55 -7.19
C THR A 25 21.77 2.17 -7.52
N HIS A 26 21.90 2.89 -8.64
CA HIS A 26 23.17 3.49 -9.04
C HIS A 26 23.00 4.85 -9.76
N SER A 27 22.78 5.94 -9.02
CA SER A 27 23.32 7.26 -9.38
C SER A 27 23.12 8.31 -8.30
N ILE A 28 24.23 8.77 -7.71
CA ILE A 28 24.30 10.00 -6.92
C ILE A 28 25.39 10.87 -7.55
N THR A 29 25.02 11.97 -8.20
CA THR A 29 25.90 13.13 -8.41
C THR A 29 25.09 14.43 -8.35
N GLY A 30 25.58 15.38 -7.55
CA GLY A 30 24.81 16.48 -6.99
C GLY A 30 24.54 17.68 -7.90
N LYS A 31 23.52 18.42 -7.48
CA LYS A 31 23.18 19.84 -7.70
C LYS A 31 22.47 20.30 -8.99
N GLU A 32 22.48 19.56 -10.09
CA GLU A 32 21.43 19.68 -11.13
C GLU A 32 20.26 18.71 -10.87
N GLY A 33 20.42 17.80 -9.92
CA GLY A 33 19.51 16.70 -9.61
C GLY A 33 18.16 17.08 -9.01
N SER A 34 18.03 18.20 -8.28
CA SER A 34 16.80 18.45 -7.49
C SER A 34 15.53 18.67 -8.33
N GLN A 35 15.62 19.32 -9.50
CA GLN A 35 14.46 19.45 -10.39
C GLN A 35 14.19 18.18 -11.20
N ALA A 36 15.25 17.49 -11.66
CA ALA A 36 15.12 16.25 -12.42
C ALA A 36 14.53 15.13 -11.56
N GLU A 37 14.98 15.02 -10.31
CA GLU A 37 14.52 14.06 -9.31
C GLU A 37 13.06 14.33 -8.90
N ALA A 38 12.66 15.60 -8.73
CA ALA A 38 11.26 15.95 -8.49
C ALA A 38 10.35 15.67 -9.69
N LEU A 39 10.88 15.73 -10.92
CA LEU A 39 10.16 15.39 -12.15
C LEU A 39 9.99 13.88 -12.27
N ASP A 40 11.04 13.12 -11.94
CA ASP A 40 11.02 11.66 -11.92
C ASP A 40 10.04 11.12 -10.86
N ALA A 41 10.02 11.70 -9.66
CA ALA A 41 9.05 11.40 -8.61
C ALA A 41 7.60 11.57 -9.08
N LYS A 42 7.31 12.63 -9.84
CA LYS A 42 5.99 12.90 -10.40
C LYS A 42 5.61 11.88 -11.46
N LEU A 43 6.54 11.50 -12.34
CA LEU A 43 6.32 10.48 -13.36
C LEU A 43 6.07 9.11 -12.71
N LEU A 44 6.87 8.74 -11.70
CA LEU A 44 6.69 7.52 -10.93
C LEU A 44 5.33 7.50 -10.21
N TYR A 45 4.90 8.64 -9.64
CA TYR A 45 3.57 8.77 -9.03
C TYR A 45 2.44 8.62 -10.08
N GLN A 46 2.61 9.14 -11.30
CA GLN A 46 1.63 8.95 -12.37
C GLN A 46 1.53 7.49 -12.80
N ASP A 47 2.67 6.81 -12.95
CA ASP A 47 2.70 5.40 -13.36
C ASP A 47 2.04 4.49 -12.32
N VAL A 48 2.29 4.72 -11.02
CA VAL A 48 1.61 3.95 -9.96
C VAL A 48 0.11 4.27 -9.90
N CYS A 49 -0.31 5.50 -10.22
CA CYS A 49 -1.73 5.83 -10.35
C CYS A 49 -2.40 5.04 -11.50
N LEU A 50 -1.74 4.87 -12.63
CA LEU A 50 -2.25 4.06 -13.75
C LEU A 50 -2.35 2.58 -13.36
N ALA A 51 -1.32 2.04 -12.69
CA ALA A 51 -1.36 0.68 -12.16
C ALA A 51 -2.49 0.49 -11.13
N ALA A 52 -2.73 1.46 -10.27
CA ALA A 52 -3.83 1.46 -9.32
C ALA A 52 -5.21 1.52 -10.00
N GLN A 53 -5.36 2.29 -11.08
CA GLN A 53 -6.59 2.29 -11.88
C GLN A 53 -6.87 0.92 -12.50
N HIS A 54 -5.83 0.20 -12.94
CA HIS A 54 -5.98 -1.18 -13.41
C HIS A 54 -6.45 -2.12 -12.28
N LEU A 55 -5.93 -1.97 -11.07
CA LEU A 55 -6.44 -2.71 -9.90
C LEU A 55 -7.92 -2.40 -9.64
N ASP A 56 -8.32 -1.13 -9.70
CA ASP A 56 -9.72 -0.73 -9.51
C ASP A 56 -10.67 -1.39 -10.53
N LEU A 57 -10.23 -1.60 -11.78
CA LEU A 57 -11.02 -2.31 -12.80
C LEU A 57 -11.31 -3.77 -12.40
N PHE A 58 -10.32 -4.48 -11.85
CA PHE A 58 -10.51 -5.85 -11.36
C PHE A 58 -11.48 -5.91 -10.18
N LEU A 59 -11.49 -4.90 -9.31
CA LEU A 59 -12.36 -4.84 -8.14
C LEU A 59 -13.80 -4.40 -8.47
N ARG A 60 -14.00 -3.71 -9.60
CA ARG A 60 -15.33 -3.31 -10.10
C ARG A 60 -16.00 -4.41 -10.94
N ALA A 61 -15.25 -5.40 -11.40
CA ALA A 61 -15.79 -6.51 -12.17
C ALA A 61 -16.76 -7.36 -11.33
N GLY A 62 -17.82 -7.90 -11.94
CA GLY A 62 -18.83 -8.72 -11.24
C GLY A 62 -18.26 -10.00 -10.60
N ASN A 63 -17.06 -10.42 -11.00
CA ASN A 63 -16.30 -11.55 -10.46
C ASN A 63 -15.13 -11.13 -9.56
N ALA A 64 -15.11 -9.90 -9.02
CA ALA A 64 -14.00 -9.37 -8.21
C ALA A 64 -13.54 -10.31 -7.10
N HIS A 65 -14.47 -10.99 -6.41
CA HIS A 65 -14.18 -11.97 -5.36
C HIS A 65 -13.35 -13.18 -5.84
N LYS A 66 -13.40 -13.52 -7.15
CA LYS A 66 -12.60 -14.59 -7.76
C LYS A 66 -11.24 -14.10 -8.28
N GLU A 67 -11.17 -12.83 -8.69
CA GLU A 67 -9.95 -12.25 -9.29
C GLU A 67 -9.00 -11.65 -8.25
N VAL A 68 -9.51 -11.11 -7.13
CA VAL A 68 -8.75 -10.28 -6.17
C VAL A 68 -7.49 -10.95 -5.59
N PHE A 69 -7.50 -12.28 -5.46
CA PHE A 69 -6.37 -13.08 -4.94
C PHE A 69 -5.68 -13.93 -6.01
N LYS A 70 -5.88 -13.65 -7.31
CA LYS A 70 -5.13 -14.34 -8.36
C LYS A 70 -3.69 -13.83 -8.44
N PRO A 71 -2.73 -14.68 -8.84
CA PRO A 71 -1.31 -14.31 -8.85
C PRO A 71 -1.01 -12.99 -9.57
N HIS A 72 -1.57 -12.78 -10.77
CA HIS A 72 -1.32 -11.56 -11.54
C HIS A 72 -1.83 -10.27 -10.87
N VAL A 73 -2.93 -10.35 -10.11
CA VAL A 73 -3.47 -9.22 -9.33
C VAL A 73 -2.61 -8.98 -8.09
N LEU A 74 -2.17 -10.04 -7.42
CA LEU A 74 -1.27 -9.95 -6.26
C LEU A 74 0.08 -9.35 -6.65
N THR A 75 0.65 -9.75 -7.80
CA THR A 75 1.88 -9.16 -8.32
C THR A 75 1.72 -7.67 -8.62
N LEU A 76 0.61 -7.27 -9.25
CA LEU A 76 0.36 -5.84 -9.51
C LEU A 76 0.19 -5.04 -8.21
N ARG A 77 -0.48 -5.63 -7.19
CA ARG A 77 -0.59 -5.04 -5.85
C ARG A 77 0.77 -4.89 -5.18
N ASP A 78 1.64 -5.88 -5.28
CA ASP A 78 3.00 -5.84 -4.73
C ASP A 78 3.81 -4.70 -5.36
N ILE A 79 3.77 -4.58 -6.69
CA ILE A 79 4.44 -3.47 -7.41
C ILE A 79 3.89 -2.11 -6.94
N VAL A 80 2.57 -1.95 -6.90
CA VAL A 80 1.94 -0.71 -6.42
C VAL A 80 2.36 -0.41 -4.98
N GLN A 81 2.38 -1.43 -4.11
CA GLN A 81 2.81 -1.29 -2.73
C GLN A 81 4.25 -0.82 -2.62
N GLN A 82 5.19 -1.46 -3.32
CA GLN A 82 6.61 -1.11 -3.27
C GLN A 82 6.86 0.30 -3.82
N VAL A 83 6.22 0.68 -4.92
CA VAL A 83 6.38 2.03 -5.51
C VAL A 83 5.79 3.10 -4.59
N CYS A 84 4.64 2.86 -3.96
CA CYS A 84 4.09 3.78 -2.96
C CYS A 84 5.03 3.95 -1.76
N ILE A 85 5.58 2.86 -1.22
CA ILE A 85 6.55 2.91 -0.12
C ILE A 85 7.78 3.72 -0.54
N LYS A 86 8.33 3.45 -1.73
CA LYS A 86 9.46 4.20 -2.27
C LYS A 86 9.16 5.70 -2.36
N LEU A 87 8.01 6.09 -2.90
CA LEU A 87 7.59 7.49 -2.98
C LEU A 87 7.42 8.14 -1.60
N MET A 88 6.94 7.40 -0.60
CA MET A 88 6.80 7.89 0.77
C MET A 88 8.14 8.24 1.42
N PHE A 89 9.21 7.48 1.13
CA PHE A 89 10.51 7.68 1.77
C PHE A 89 11.50 8.52 0.95
N LEU A 90 11.40 8.52 -0.37
CA LEU A 90 12.23 9.37 -1.23
C LEU A 90 11.65 10.79 -1.38
N HIS A 91 10.32 10.92 -1.41
CA HIS A 91 9.63 12.20 -1.61
C HIS A 91 8.48 12.41 -0.60
N PRO A 92 8.76 12.38 0.71
CA PRO A 92 7.74 12.46 1.77
C PRO A 92 6.84 13.71 1.68
N VAL A 93 7.43 14.89 1.42
CA VAL A 93 6.70 16.17 1.39
C VAL A 93 5.83 16.30 0.14
N ASP A 94 6.37 15.98 -1.05
CA ASP A 94 5.66 16.20 -2.32
C ASP A 94 4.63 15.11 -2.64
N CYS A 95 5.04 13.85 -2.44
CA CYS A 95 4.29 12.67 -2.88
C CYS A 95 3.88 11.76 -1.72
N GLY A 96 4.51 11.86 -0.55
CA GLY A 96 4.34 10.90 0.53
C GLY A 96 2.90 10.75 0.99
N ARG A 97 2.18 11.86 1.24
CA ARG A 97 0.75 11.79 1.61
C ARG A 97 -0.10 11.11 0.53
N LYS A 98 0.12 11.46 -0.73
CA LYS A 98 -0.67 10.92 -1.85
C LYS A 98 -0.36 9.43 -2.08
N ALA A 99 0.90 9.03 -1.93
CA ALA A 99 1.34 7.66 -2.04
C ALA A 99 0.78 6.80 -0.88
N GLU A 100 0.78 7.32 0.34
CA GLU A 100 0.18 6.69 1.52
C GLU A 100 -1.34 6.47 1.34
N GLU A 101 -2.08 7.50 0.92
CA GLU A 101 -3.52 7.40 0.68
C GLU A 101 -3.83 6.37 -0.44
N LEU A 102 -3.01 6.37 -1.51
CA LEU A 102 -3.15 5.40 -2.60
C LEU A 102 -2.86 3.97 -2.14
N LEU A 103 -1.82 3.77 -1.35
CA LEU A 103 -1.43 2.50 -0.73
C LEU A 103 -2.58 1.92 0.10
N TRP A 104 -3.12 2.71 1.03
CA TRP A 104 -4.26 2.31 1.86
C TRP A 104 -5.47 1.92 1.01
N ARG A 105 -5.80 2.75 0.01
CA ARG A 105 -6.96 2.54 -0.84
C ARG A 105 -6.85 1.24 -1.61
N GLN A 106 -5.71 1.01 -2.26
CA GLN A 106 -5.50 -0.16 -3.12
C GLN A 106 -5.37 -1.45 -2.33
N MET A 107 -4.66 -1.42 -1.21
CA MET A 107 -4.36 -2.64 -0.48
C MET A 107 -5.51 -3.11 0.41
N TYR A 108 -6.21 -2.19 1.08
CA TYR A 108 -7.12 -2.59 2.17
C TYR A 108 -8.51 -1.96 2.07
N SER A 109 -8.65 -0.66 1.79
CA SER A 109 -9.98 -0.03 1.73
C SER A 109 -10.87 -0.63 0.64
N ALA A 110 -10.34 -0.79 -0.58
CA ALA A 110 -11.11 -1.35 -1.68
C ALA A 110 -11.45 -2.84 -1.45
N VAL A 111 -10.57 -3.58 -0.78
CA VAL A 111 -10.82 -4.98 -0.39
C VAL A 111 -11.89 -5.05 0.71
N ALA A 112 -11.82 -4.19 1.74
CA ALA A 112 -12.81 -4.10 2.79
C ALA A 112 -14.21 -3.74 2.25
N LEU A 113 -14.30 -2.84 1.27
CA LEU A 113 -15.58 -2.51 0.61
C LEU A 113 -16.17 -3.72 -0.15
N LEU A 114 -15.32 -4.57 -0.73
CA LEU A 114 -15.79 -5.84 -1.31
C LEU A 114 -16.38 -6.77 -0.25
N LEU A 115 -15.86 -6.76 0.98
CA LEU A 115 -16.41 -7.55 2.10
C LEU A 115 -17.81 -7.13 2.47
N LEU A 116 -18.01 -5.83 2.68
CA LEU A 116 -19.30 -5.23 3.00
C LEU A 116 -20.37 -5.59 1.96
N LYS A 117 -20.00 -5.59 0.68
CA LYS A 117 -20.90 -5.97 -0.42
C LYS A 117 -21.18 -7.47 -0.49
N ALA A 118 -20.20 -8.32 -0.16
CA ALA A 118 -20.34 -9.78 -0.26
C ALA A 118 -21.10 -10.39 0.93
N ASN A 119 -20.97 -9.81 2.13
CA ASN A 119 -21.61 -10.29 3.36
C ASN A 119 -23.14 -10.35 3.26
N GLY A 120 -23.75 -9.47 2.46
CA GLY A 120 -25.19 -9.45 2.27
C GLY A 120 -25.77 -10.49 1.31
N LYS A 121 -24.96 -11.30 0.60
CA LYS A 121 -25.47 -12.06 -0.56
C LYS A 121 -25.07 -13.53 -0.72
N HIS A 122 -23.96 -14.04 -0.19
CA HIS A 122 -23.58 -15.45 -0.48
C HIS A 122 -22.67 -16.10 0.59
N THR A 123 -23.24 -17.00 1.40
CA THR A 123 -22.54 -17.77 2.45
C THR A 123 -21.55 -18.79 1.90
N ASP A 124 -21.87 -19.51 0.82
CA ASP A 124 -21.01 -20.59 0.30
C ASP A 124 -19.79 -20.08 -0.48
N THR A 125 -19.93 -18.94 -1.17
CA THR A 125 -18.81 -18.35 -1.91
C THR A 125 -17.84 -17.67 -0.95
N PHE A 126 -18.32 -17.11 0.17
CA PHE A 126 -17.49 -16.45 1.18
C PHE A 126 -16.43 -17.40 1.77
N GLN A 127 -16.82 -18.63 2.12
CA GLN A 127 -15.89 -19.62 2.69
C GLN A 127 -14.70 -19.95 1.78
N GLN A 128 -14.86 -19.86 0.45
CA GLN A 128 -13.79 -20.17 -0.52
C GLN A 128 -12.64 -19.15 -0.56
N TRP A 129 -12.86 -17.95 -0.05
CA TRP A 129 -11.86 -16.88 -0.04
C TRP A 129 -11.65 -16.23 1.32
N GLU A 130 -12.44 -16.61 2.34
CA GLU A 130 -12.28 -16.19 3.74
C GLU A 130 -10.85 -16.42 4.25
N GLY A 131 -10.27 -17.60 4.03
CA GLY A 131 -8.90 -17.90 4.48
C GLY A 131 -7.85 -16.98 3.88
N ARG A 132 -7.95 -16.69 2.57
CA ARG A 132 -7.06 -15.77 1.85
C ARG A 132 -7.26 -14.33 2.33
N LEU A 133 -8.50 -13.94 2.56
CA LEU A 133 -8.83 -12.64 3.12
C LEU A 133 -8.27 -12.45 4.54
N ARG A 134 -8.45 -13.44 5.41
CA ARG A 134 -7.93 -13.43 6.79
C ARG A 134 -6.42 -13.27 6.79
N ALA A 135 -5.72 -13.99 5.91
CA ALA A 135 -4.29 -13.83 5.72
C ALA A 135 -3.93 -12.42 5.22
N HIS A 136 -4.69 -11.87 4.27
CA HIS A 136 -4.48 -10.52 3.72
C HIS A 136 -4.66 -9.42 4.77
N LEU A 137 -5.73 -9.45 5.56
CA LEU A 137 -5.99 -8.48 6.64
C LEU A 137 -4.94 -8.58 7.74
N LYS A 138 -4.54 -9.81 8.13
CA LYS A 138 -3.47 -10.03 9.11
C LYS A 138 -2.13 -9.52 8.59
N GLY A 139 -1.84 -9.70 7.30
CA GLY A 139 -0.70 -9.12 6.62
C GLY A 139 -0.71 -7.60 6.66
N GLY A 140 -1.89 -6.98 6.48
CA GLY A 140 -2.07 -5.54 6.59
C GLY A 140 -1.83 -4.97 7.97
N LEU A 141 -2.31 -5.66 9.02
CA LEU A 141 -2.03 -5.27 10.40
C LEU A 141 -0.53 -5.26 10.66
N ARG A 142 0.16 -6.35 10.30
CA ARG A 142 1.62 -6.43 10.39
C ARG A 142 2.24 -5.28 9.60
N PHE A 143 1.85 -5.09 8.35
CA PHE A 143 2.43 -4.06 7.50
C PHE A 143 2.36 -2.65 8.13
N TYR A 144 1.18 -2.22 8.61
CA TYR A 144 1.05 -0.88 9.22
C TYR A 144 1.67 -0.77 10.61
N GLU A 145 1.75 -1.86 11.39
CA GLU A 145 2.56 -1.92 12.61
C GLU A 145 4.03 -1.60 12.28
N HIS A 146 4.60 -2.27 11.27
CA HIS A 146 6.01 -2.07 10.89
C HIS A 146 6.23 -0.69 10.27
N LEU A 147 5.31 -0.21 9.43
CA LEU A 147 5.40 1.12 8.82
C LEU A 147 5.39 2.23 9.89
N PHE A 148 4.53 2.10 10.90
CA PHE A 148 4.47 3.03 12.03
C PHE A 148 5.81 3.11 12.78
N LEU A 149 6.37 1.96 13.18
CA LEU A 149 7.65 1.90 13.88
C LEU A 149 8.80 2.43 13.02
N PHE A 150 8.80 2.10 11.73
CA PHE A 150 9.80 2.57 10.79
C PHE A 150 9.76 4.09 10.63
N LEU A 151 8.57 4.69 10.52
CA LEU A 151 8.43 6.16 10.42
C LEU A 151 8.90 6.87 11.69
N GLN A 152 8.65 6.29 12.88
CA GLN A 152 9.14 6.84 14.14
C GLN A 152 10.68 6.84 14.20
N GLU A 153 11.30 5.70 13.87
CA GLU A 153 12.75 5.55 13.88
C GLU A 153 13.40 6.44 12.81
N HIS A 154 12.89 6.40 11.58
CA HIS A 154 13.45 7.09 10.42
C HIS A 154 13.43 8.62 10.55
N CYS A 155 12.47 9.17 11.28
CA CYS A 155 12.32 10.61 11.49
C CYS A 155 12.66 11.05 12.92
N GLU A 156 13.29 10.19 13.73
CA GLU A 156 13.67 10.44 15.13
C GLU A 156 12.51 11.04 15.96
N LEU A 157 11.28 10.56 15.73
CA LEU A 157 10.08 11.12 16.35
C LEU A 157 9.99 10.69 17.82
N SER A 158 10.18 11.63 18.74
CA SER A 158 9.82 11.45 20.14
C SER A 158 8.30 11.61 20.34
N LEU A 159 7.52 10.59 19.98
CA LEU A 159 6.08 10.57 20.27
C LEU A 159 5.84 10.25 21.76
N PRO A 160 5.26 11.14 22.56
CA PRO A 160 4.94 10.86 23.96
C PRO A 160 3.81 9.83 24.06
N GLY A 161 4.06 8.73 24.78
CA GLY A 161 3.17 7.56 24.79
C GLY A 161 3.79 6.41 24.00
N TYR A 162 4.85 5.84 24.57
CA TYR A 162 5.70 4.81 23.99
C TYR A 162 4.86 3.52 23.80
N ILE A 163 4.36 3.26 22.58
CA ILE A 163 3.91 1.91 22.21
C ILE A 163 5.18 1.12 21.91
N ASP A 164 5.77 0.55 22.96
CA ASP A 164 6.86 -0.42 22.88
C ASP A 164 6.31 -1.71 22.26
N TRP A 165 6.22 -1.75 20.93
CA TRP A 165 5.99 -3.02 20.24
C TRP A 165 7.32 -3.76 20.13
N PRO A 166 7.39 -5.08 20.42
CA PRO A 166 8.63 -5.82 20.38
C PRO A 166 9.27 -5.71 18.98
N TYR A 167 10.41 -5.03 18.95
CA TYR A 167 11.17 -4.69 17.75
C TYR A 167 11.50 -5.96 16.96
N SER A 168 10.77 -6.17 15.86
CA SER A 168 11.10 -7.19 14.87
C SER A 168 11.84 -6.48 13.74
N VAL A 169 13.06 -6.93 13.45
CA VAL A 169 13.98 -6.32 12.47
C VAL A 169 13.24 -5.93 11.18
N ILE A 170 13.16 -4.63 10.93
CA ILE A 170 12.33 -4.04 9.89
C ILE A 170 13.14 -3.95 8.58
N HIS A 171 12.83 -4.82 7.61
CA HIS A 171 13.38 -4.72 6.25
C HIS A 171 12.40 -4.02 5.31
N LEU A 172 11.99 -2.79 5.64
CA LEU A 172 11.17 -1.97 4.75
C LEU A 172 12.07 -1.21 3.77
N ILE A 173 12.72 -1.95 2.86
CA ILE A 173 13.60 -1.43 1.79
C ILE A 173 14.87 -0.75 2.34
N SER A 174 15.99 -0.87 1.64
CA SER A 174 17.26 -0.21 2.01
C SER A 174 17.24 1.31 1.72
N CYS A 175 16.16 2.00 2.08
CA CYS A 175 16.06 3.46 2.00
C CYS A 175 16.87 4.07 3.15
N LYS A 176 18.19 4.04 3.04
CA LYS A 176 19.09 4.71 3.97
C LYS A 176 19.03 6.21 3.71
N LYS A 177 18.42 6.96 4.62
CA LYS A 177 18.46 8.42 4.58
C LYS A 177 19.87 8.92 4.91
N THR A 178 20.34 9.89 4.14
CA THR A 178 21.62 10.58 4.36
C THR A 178 21.34 11.97 4.92
N GLY A 179 21.20 12.08 6.25
CA GLY A 179 21.06 13.36 6.97
C GLY A 179 19.82 13.49 7.85
N PRO A 180 19.76 14.52 8.71
CA PRO A 180 18.61 14.75 9.60
C PRO A 180 17.35 15.12 8.80
N ALA A 181 16.18 14.74 9.32
CA ALA A 181 14.90 15.09 8.69
C ALA A 181 14.59 16.58 8.79
N SER A 182 14.04 17.16 7.73
CA SER A 182 13.54 18.53 7.72
C SER A 182 12.28 18.66 8.58
N GLU A 183 11.95 19.88 9.01
CA GLU A 183 10.74 20.14 9.80
C GLU A 183 9.46 19.71 9.08
N GLU A 184 9.41 19.90 7.75
CA GLU A 184 8.28 19.47 6.90
C GLU A 184 8.16 17.93 6.83
N GLU A 185 9.29 17.23 6.74
CA GLU A 185 9.33 15.77 6.75
C GLU A 185 8.89 15.21 8.10
N VAL A 186 9.33 15.83 9.20
CA VAL A 186 8.92 15.48 10.56
C VAL A 186 7.42 15.68 10.74
N ALA A 187 6.88 16.82 10.30
CA ALA A 187 5.44 17.09 10.37
C ALA A 187 4.63 16.10 9.52
N TRP A 188 5.11 15.77 8.32
CA TRP A 188 4.49 14.74 7.48
C TRP A 188 4.52 13.37 8.16
N ALA A 189 5.66 12.96 8.73
CA ALA A 189 5.84 11.67 9.36
C ALA A 189 4.98 11.52 10.62
N GLN A 190 4.86 12.56 11.45
CA GLN A 190 3.94 12.58 12.59
C GLN A 190 2.50 12.33 12.14
N MET A 191 2.08 13.01 11.08
CA MET A 191 0.75 12.83 10.52
C MET A 191 0.57 11.45 9.87
N ALA A 192 1.61 10.87 9.26
CA ALA A 192 1.60 9.52 8.71
C ALA A 192 1.50 8.46 9.81
N CYS A 193 2.21 8.64 10.93
CA CYS A 193 2.07 7.81 12.12
C CYS A 193 0.64 7.84 12.67
N HIS A 194 0.04 9.03 12.78
CA HIS A 194 -1.37 9.17 13.19
C HIS A 194 -2.31 8.37 12.27
N ARG A 195 -2.13 8.49 10.95
CA ARG A 195 -2.95 7.75 9.97
C ARG A 195 -2.70 6.25 10.01
N CYS A 196 -1.47 5.78 10.23
CA CYS A 196 -1.18 4.36 10.44
C CYS A 196 -2.02 3.79 11.59
N LEU A 197 -2.16 4.52 12.70
CA LEU A 197 -3.02 4.10 13.82
C LEU A 197 -4.51 4.03 13.43
N LEU A 198 -5.00 4.98 12.62
CA LEU A 198 -6.37 4.93 12.09
C LEU A 198 -6.58 3.71 11.18
N TYR A 199 -5.63 3.43 10.29
CA TYR A 199 -5.66 2.27 9.40
C TYR A 199 -5.61 0.95 10.15
N LEU A 200 -4.80 0.86 11.21
CA LEU A 200 -4.80 -0.29 12.12
C LEU A 200 -6.16 -0.49 12.78
N GLY A 201 -6.78 0.58 13.27
CA GLY A 201 -8.14 0.55 13.83
C GLY A 201 -9.19 0.06 12.83
N ASP A 202 -9.13 0.56 11.59
CA ASP A 202 -10.02 0.13 10.51
C ASP A 202 -9.83 -1.35 10.15
N LEU A 203 -8.58 -1.82 10.08
CA LEU A 203 -8.26 -3.22 9.82
C LEU A 203 -8.75 -4.13 10.94
N PHE A 204 -8.58 -3.74 12.20
CA PHE A 204 -9.06 -4.49 13.36
C PHE A 204 -10.59 -4.57 13.37
N ARG A 205 -11.28 -3.45 13.06
CA ARG A 205 -12.74 -3.44 12.90
C ARG A 205 -13.19 -4.40 11.80
N CYS A 206 -12.55 -4.37 10.62
CA CYS A 206 -12.86 -5.28 9.53
C CYS A 206 -12.62 -6.74 9.93
N GLN A 207 -11.53 -7.03 10.64
CA GLN A 207 -11.27 -8.38 11.13
C GLN A 207 -12.37 -8.84 12.08
N ASN A 208 -12.80 -8.02 13.03
CA ASN A 208 -13.85 -8.42 13.97
C ASN A 208 -15.21 -8.58 13.31
N GLU A 209 -15.60 -7.68 12.42
CA GLU A 209 -16.92 -7.71 11.77
C GLU A 209 -17.08 -8.92 10.84
N PHE A 210 -16.02 -9.33 10.14
CA PHE A 210 -16.10 -10.37 9.12
C PHE A 210 -15.46 -11.71 9.51
N LEU A 211 -14.62 -11.72 10.55
CA LEU A 211 -13.82 -12.90 10.93
C LEU A 211 -14.00 -13.32 12.38
N ALA A 212 -14.83 -12.61 13.17
CA ALA A 212 -15.28 -13.12 14.46
C ALA A 212 -16.02 -14.43 14.24
N PRO A 213 -15.74 -15.48 15.03
CA PRO A 213 -16.58 -16.67 14.99
C PRO A 213 -18.00 -16.22 15.32
N ALA A 214 -18.97 -16.57 14.47
CA ALA A 214 -20.36 -16.57 14.89
C ALA A 214 -20.40 -17.49 16.11
N THR A 215 -20.41 -16.90 17.31
CA THR A 215 -20.80 -17.60 18.52
C THR A 215 -22.25 -17.99 18.30
N LYS A 216 -22.43 -19.17 17.72
CA LYS A 216 -23.70 -19.87 17.69
C LYS A 216 -23.92 -20.34 19.13
N ASP A 217 -24.84 -19.68 19.80
CA ASP A 217 -25.52 -20.23 20.98
C ASP A 217 -26.23 -21.54 20.63
#